data_AF-A0A6N7STR4-F1
#
_entry.id   AF-A0A6N7STR4-F1
#
_cell.length_a   1.000
_cell.length_b   1.000
_cell.length_c   1.000
_cell.angle_alpha   90.00
_cell.angle_beta   90.00
_cell.angle_gamma   90.00
#
_symmetry.space_group_name_H-M   'P 1'
#
loop_
_entity.id
_entity.type
_entity.pdbx_description
1 polymer ?
#
loop_
_entity_poly.entity_id
_entity_poly.type
_entity_poly.pdbx_seq_one_letter_code
_entity_poly.pdbx_strand_id
1 'polypeptide(L)' 'MKEEAESVLGQLGIPVSNAVNIFLKQVVMQRGIPFDVKLPAAKPLEAGALTEAEMNQELEKGYTDFVQSKTKPAA' A
#
# COMPACT_ATOMS: atom_id res chain seq x y z
N MET A 1 4.60 8.40 18.42
CA MET A 1 4.61 9.05 17.09
C MET A 1 5.79 9.99 16.87
N LYS A 2 5.94 11.10 17.61
CA LYS A 2 7.09 12.01 17.43
C LYS A 2 8.44 11.36 17.76
N GLU A 3 8.53 10.70 18.91
CA GLU A 3 9.74 10.00 19.39
C GLU A 3 10.15 8.85 18.46
N GLU A 4 9.16 8.15 17.90
CA GLU A 4 9.36 7.06 16.96
C GLU A 4 9.92 7.58 15.62
N ALA A 5 9.39 8.70 15.12
CA ALA A 5 9.94 9.36 13.94
C ALA A 5 11.36 9.88 14.18
N GLU A 6 11.64 10.46 15.36
CA GLU A 6 12.99 10.89 15.75
C GLU A 6 13.98 9.71 15.82
N SER A 7 13.55 8.57 16.37
CA SER A 7 14.36 7.35 16.42
C SER A 7 14.68 6.81 15.02
N VAL A 8 13.69 6.69 14.15
CA VAL A 8 13.87 6.18 12.78
C VAL A 8 14.74 7.13 11.96
N LEU A 9 14.47 8.43 12.01
CA LEU A 9 15.25 9.45 11.30
C LEU A 9 16.69 9.54 11.84
N GLY A 10 16.88 9.40 13.15
CA GLY A 10 18.19 9.33 13.80
C GLY A 10 19.02 8.13 13.33
N GLN A 11 18.40 6.95 13.21
CA GLN A 11 19.06 5.75 12.65
C GLN A 11 19.47 5.93 11.18
N LEU A 12 18.70 6.71 10.42
CA LEU A 12 19.03 7.08 9.04
C LEU A 12 20.06 8.22 8.95
N GLY A 13 20.48 8.81 10.07
CA GLY A 13 21.40 9.95 10.10
C GLY A 13 20.77 11.26 9.61
N ILE A 14 19.44 11.36 9.58
CA ILE A 14 18.69 12.51 9.07
C ILE A 14 18.09 13.26 10.26
N PRO A 15 18.52 14.51 10.54
CA PRO A 15 17.83 15.34 11.52
C PRO A 15 16.38 15.62 11.11
N VAL A 16 15.47 15.73 12.07
CA VAL A 16 14.04 16.02 11.81
C VAL A 16 13.87 17.30 10.97
N SER A 17 14.64 18.34 11.25
CA SER A 17 14.62 19.58 10.47
C SER A 17 14.96 19.37 8.99
N ASN A 18 15.91 18.48 8.70
CA ASN A 18 16.25 18.10 7.33
C ASN A 18 15.14 17.27 6.68
N ALA A 19 14.51 16.35 7.43
CA ALA A 19 13.39 15.57 6.92
C ALA A 19 12.20 16.45 6.48
N VAL A 20 11.89 17.51 7.26
CA VAL A 20 10.87 18.51 6.90
C VAL A 20 11.24 19.23 5.60
N ASN A 21 12.49 19.64 5.44
CA ASN A 21 12.95 20.28 4.20
C ASN A 21 12.85 19.36 2.98
N ILE A 22 13.17 18.07 3.14
CA ILE A 22 13.03 17.06 2.08
C ILE A 22 11.56 16.91 1.68
N PHE A 23 10.66 16.80 2.66
CA PHE A 23 9.22 16.71 2.42
C PHE A 23 8.70 17.91 1.61
N LEU A 24 9.04 19.15 2.02
CA LEU A 24 8.61 20.36 1.31
C LEU A 24 9.13 20.40 -0.14
N LYS A 25 10.38 19.99 -0.37
CA LYS A 25 10.95 19.90 -1.73
C LYS A 25 10.19 18.88 -2.58
N GLN A 26 9.81 17.73 -2.01
CA GLN A 26 9.03 16.74 -2.73
C GLN A 26 7.64 17.26 -3.08
N VAL A 27 6.99 18.00 -2.17
CA VAL A 27 5.69 18.64 -2.44
C VAL A 27 5.77 19.59 -3.64
N VAL A 28 6.79 20.45 -3.66
CA VAL A 28 7.00 21.41 -4.76
C VAL A 28 7.32 20.69 -6.07
N MET A 29 8.23 19.71 -6.04
CA MET A 29 8.68 18.97 -7.22
C MET A 29 7.55 18.16 -7.86
N GLN A 30 6.73 17.50 -7.04
CA GLN A 30 5.63 16.65 -7.50
C GLN A 30 4.33 17.43 -7.71
N ARG A 31 4.27 18.70 -7.29
CA ARG A 31 3.03 19.51 -7.23
C ARG A 31 1.89 18.75 -6.55
N GLY A 32 2.20 18.06 -5.47
CA GLY A 32 1.30 17.11 -4.82
C GLY A 32 1.85 16.60 -3.49
N ILE A 33 1.12 15.70 -2.84
CA ILE A 33 1.55 15.09 -1.59
C ILE A 33 2.51 13.93 -1.91
N PRO A 34 3.71 13.88 -1.31
CA PRO A 34 4.77 12.92 -1.67
C PRO A 34 4.61 11.57 -0.97
N PHE A 35 3.38 11.12 -0.85
CA PHE A 35 3.02 9.77 -0.45
C PHE A 35 1.71 9.42 -1.16
N ASP A 36 1.58 8.15 -1.52
CA ASP A 36 0.39 7.66 -2.20
C ASP A 36 -0.81 7.78 -1.24
N VAL A 37 -1.75 8.67 -1.53
CA VAL A 37 -2.99 8.82 -0.76
C VAL A 37 -3.97 7.73 -1.21
N LYS A 38 -3.63 6.50 -0.86
CA LYS A 38 -4.47 5.33 -1.06
C LYS A 38 -4.69 4.71 0.31
N LEU A 39 -5.89 4.20 0.56
CA LEU A 39 -6.05 3.22 1.63
C LEU A 39 -5.04 2.11 1.33
N PRO A 40 -4.21 1.68 2.30
CA PRO A 40 -3.21 0.65 2.07
C PRO A 40 -3.92 -0.49 1.36
N ALA A 41 -3.40 -0.89 0.19
CA ALA A 41 -3.93 -2.02 -0.53
C ALA A 41 -4.09 -3.12 0.51
N ALA A 42 -5.32 -3.66 0.64
CA ALA A 42 -5.56 -4.82 1.48
C ALA A 42 -4.41 -5.78 1.14
N LYS A 43 -3.59 -6.10 2.14
CA LYS A 43 -2.42 -6.97 1.96
C LYS A 43 -2.85 -8.11 1.05
N PRO A 44 -2.01 -8.57 0.09
CA PRO A 44 -2.32 -9.78 -0.65
C PRO A 44 -2.73 -10.81 0.39
N LEU A 45 -3.98 -11.26 0.30
CA LEU A 45 -4.61 -12.07 1.31
C LEU A 45 -3.68 -13.24 1.58
N GLU A 46 -3.04 -13.26 2.75
CA GLU A 46 -2.24 -14.39 3.16
C GLU A 46 -3.18 -15.59 3.14
N ALA A 47 -2.86 -16.62 2.36
CA ALA A 47 -3.73 -17.77 2.12
C ALA A 47 -4.14 -18.54 3.39
N GLY A 48 -3.58 -18.18 4.56
CA GLY A 48 -3.95 -18.71 5.87
C GLY A 48 -4.93 -17.86 6.68
N ALA A 49 -5.46 -16.75 6.16
CA ALA A 49 -6.29 -15.79 6.91
C ALA A 49 -7.74 -15.64 6.40
N LEU A 50 -8.21 -16.49 5.47
CA LEU A 50 -9.59 -16.45 5.01
C LEU A 50 -10.49 -17.34 5.86
N THR A 51 -11.63 -16.79 6.26
CA THR A 51 -12.78 -17.61 6.69
C THR A 51 -13.43 -18.27 5.47
N GLU A 52 -14.09 -19.43 5.63
CA GLU A 52 -14.73 -20.17 4.52
C GLU A 52 -15.67 -19.29 3.67
N ALA A 53 -16.32 -18.30 4.30
CA ALA A 53 -17.20 -17.35 3.63
C ALA A 53 -16.47 -16.41 2.66
N GLU A 54 -15.30 -15.90 3.05
CA GLU A 54 -14.48 -15.03 2.19
C GLU A 54 -13.87 -15.81 1.03
N MET A 55 -13.52 -17.08 1.26
CA MET A 55 -13.01 -17.97 0.21
C MET A 55 -14.09 -18.28 -0.81
N ASN A 56 -15.31 -18.58 -0.36
CA ASN A 56 -16.44 -18.80 -1.25
C ASN A 56 -16.77 -17.55 -2.08
N GLN A 57 -16.66 -16.36 -1.50
CA GLN A 57 -16.91 -15.10 -2.20
C GLN A 57 -15.86 -14.82 -3.30
N GLU A 58 -14.58 -15.10 -3.06
CA GLU A 58 -13.54 -14.95 -4.07
C GLU A 58 -13.62 -16.04 -5.15
N LEU A 59 -14.04 -17.27 -4.80
CA LEU A 59 -14.31 -18.33 -5.77
C LEU A 59 -15.50 -18.00 -6.68
N GLU A 60 -16.58 -17.45 -6.13
CA GLU A 60 -17.74 -17.00 -6.91
C GLU A 60 -17.38 -15.84 -7.86
N LYS A 61 -16.53 -14.89 -7.41
CA LYS A 61 -15.98 -13.86 -8.30
C LYS A 61 -15.13 -14.46 -9.41
N GLY A 62 -14.20 -15.35 -9.07
CA GLY A 62 -13.35 -16.02 -10.06
C GLY A 62 -14.14 -16.85 -11.07
N TYR A 63 -15.22 -17.51 -10.62
CA TYR A 63 -16.14 -18.26 -11.48
C TYR A 63 -16.94 -17.33 -12.40
N THR A 64 -17.42 -16.20 -11.88
CA THR A 64 -18.10 -15.18 -12.68
C THR A 64 -17.17 -14.61 -13.76
N ASP A 65 -15.92 -14.33 -13.42
CA ASP A 65 -14.92 -13.81 -14.36
C ASP A 65 -14.52 -14.84 -15.43
N PHE A 66 -14.52 -16.14 -15.07
CA PHE A 66 -14.34 -17.26 -16.00
C PHE A 66 -15.51 -17.38 -16.98
N VAL A 67 -16.74 -17.37 -16.48
CA VAL A 67 -17.97 -17.43 -17.32
C VAL A 67 -18.08 -16.19 -18.22
N GLN A 68 -17.60 -15.04 -17.77
CA GLN A 68 -17.58 -13.79 -18.55
C GLN A 68 -16.38 -13.66 -19.52
N SER A 69 -15.57 -14.71 -19.69
CA SER A 69 -14.41 -14.74 -20.62
C SER A 69 -13.44 -13.56 -20.46
N LYS A 70 -13.29 -13.02 -19.24
CA LYS A 70 -12.31 -11.97 -18.91
C LYS A 70 -11.05 -12.56 -18.26
N THR A 71 -10.66 -13.76 -18.66
CA THR A 71 -9.43 -14.37 -18.18
C THR A 71 -8.23 -13.76 -18.91
N LYS A 72 -7.38 -13.05 -18.17
CA LYS A 72 -6.07 -12.66 -18.67
C LYS A 72 -5.22 -13.93 -18.75
N PRO A 73 -4.61 -14.27 -19.89
CA PRO A 73 -3.62 -15.34 -19.92
C PRO A 73 -2.48 -14.95 -18.97
N ALA A 74 -2.05 -15.91 -18.15
CA ALA A 74 -0.81 -15.79 -17.40
C ALA A 74 0.33 -15.76 -18.42
N ALA A 75 0.88 -14.58 -18.66
CA ALA A 75 2.10 -14.36 -19.43
C ALA A 75 3.28 -14.20 -18.46
#